data_AF-A0A9X8VWU2-F1
#
_entry.id   AF-A0A9X8VWU2-F1
#
_cell.length_a   1.000
_cell.length_b   1.000
_cell.length_c   1.000
_cell.angle_alpha   90.00
_cell.angle_beta   90.00
_cell.angle_gamma   90.00
#
_symmetry.space_group_name_H-M   'P 1'
#
loop_
_entity.id
_entity.type
_entity.pdbx_description
1 polymer ?
#
loop_
_entity_poly.entity_id
_entity_poly.type
_entity_poly.pdbx_seq_one_letter_code
_entity_poly.pdbx_strand_id
1 'polypeptide(L)'
;MKLVKIFLITLAAYIPNAWSAVAYNIKYSSNYLMPAYVHFKADGTQYSVNAKINIPLYNIIFNSRGAQTATQFNMVNYQDSRNGKVYSVSKISPTTIEYGKMKDGLKTEPLTLPTFDLFTMAFQLSYYDKLPDSFQITNGKKLYPMENVKVKKNEKQIEYNKQKVTEVSYTFKTGNKDIMVKKFVGEQFPRYIKYSRDGDDYELEFSEFVK
;
A
#
# COMPACT_ATOMS: atom_id res chain seq x y z
N MET A 1 52.84 -0.84 41.68
CA MET A 1 51.40 -1.16 41.84
C MET A 1 50.66 -0.66 40.62
N LYS A 2 49.58 -1.35 40.26
CA LYS A 2 49.07 -1.55 38.89
C LYS A 2 48.43 -0.29 38.27
N LEU A 3 48.65 -0.14 36.95
CA LEU A 3 47.93 0.75 36.05
C LEU A 3 46.43 0.43 36.04
N VAL A 4 45.58 1.44 36.17
CA VAL A 4 44.15 1.34 35.85
C VAL A 4 43.93 2.13 34.55
N LYS A 5 43.88 1.40 33.43
CA LYS A 5 43.37 1.93 32.15
C LYS A 5 41.85 1.83 32.21
N ILE A 6 41.17 2.97 32.28
CA ILE A 6 39.71 3.04 32.13
C ILE A 6 39.41 2.89 30.63
N PHE A 7 38.93 1.71 30.24
CA PHE A 7 38.28 1.52 28.95
C PHE A 7 36.85 2.08 29.04
N LEU A 8 36.62 3.23 28.45
CA LEU A 8 35.27 3.71 28.13
C LEU A 8 34.80 2.95 26.89
N ILE A 9 34.07 1.87 27.09
CA ILE A 9 33.31 1.21 26.03
C ILE A 9 32.08 2.10 25.78
N THR A 10 32.12 2.88 24.71
CA THR A 10 30.94 3.53 24.16
C THR A 10 30.00 2.46 23.62
N LEU A 11 29.01 2.09 24.44
CA LEU A 11 27.88 1.29 23.99
C LEU A 11 27.05 2.19 23.05
N ALA A 12 27.34 2.14 21.75
CA ALA A 12 26.43 2.68 20.75
C ALA A 12 25.14 1.87 20.85
N ALA A 13 24.14 2.42 21.55
CA ALA A 13 22.80 1.86 21.55
C ALA A 13 22.36 1.77 20.09
N TYR A 14 22.23 0.54 19.60
CA TYR A 14 21.58 0.28 18.32
C TYR A 14 20.12 0.66 18.52
N ILE A 15 19.78 1.92 18.28
CA ILE A 15 18.38 2.33 18.17
C ILE A 15 17.94 1.72 16.85
N PRO A 16 17.13 0.63 16.84
CA PRO A 16 16.55 0.17 15.59
C PRO A 16 15.87 1.38 14.98
N ASN A 17 16.12 1.67 13.70
CA ASN A 17 15.52 2.79 12.98
C ASN A 17 14.01 2.79 13.29
N ALA A 18 13.60 3.61 14.25
CA ALA A 18 12.20 3.80 14.57
C ALA A 18 11.67 4.49 13.33
N TRP A 19 10.97 3.73 12.49
CA TRP A 19 10.32 4.33 11.35
C TRP A 19 9.43 5.44 11.87
N SER A 20 9.73 6.66 11.43
CA SER A 20 8.97 7.82 11.86
C SER A 20 7.50 7.56 11.56
N ALA A 21 6.63 7.87 12.52
CA ALA A 21 5.21 7.90 12.23
C ALA A 21 4.96 8.87 11.07
N VAL A 22 4.19 8.42 10.09
CA VAL A 22 3.80 9.22 8.93
C VAL A 22 2.28 9.26 8.79
N ALA A 23 1.79 10.39 8.31
CA ALA A 23 0.39 10.58 7.93
C ALA A 23 0.35 11.41 6.65
N TYR A 24 -0.16 10.81 5.57
CA TYR A 24 -0.29 11.47 4.27
C TYR A 24 -1.76 11.59 3.91
N ASN A 25 -2.21 12.81 3.64
CA ASN A 25 -3.51 13.10 3.04
C ASN A 25 -3.25 13.49 1.58
N ILE A 26 -3.52 12.59 0.65
CA ILE A 26 -3.14 12.72 -0.75
C ILE A 26 -4.38 12.83 -1.62
N LYS A 27 -4.37 13.78 -2.55
CA LYS A 27 -5.30 13.84 -3.66
C LYS A 27 -4.63 13.31 -4.91
N TYR A 28 -5.29 12.38 -5.58
CA TYR A 28 -4.92 11.87 -6.89
C TYR A 28 -5.90 12.36 -7.95
N SER A 29 -5.39 12.75 -9.11
CA SER A 29 -6.16 12.83 -10.35
C SER A 29 -6.28 11.44 -10.97
N SER A 30 -7.39 11.20 -11.68
CA SER A 30 -7.61 9.95 -12.41
C SER A 30 -7.90 10.21 -13.88
N ASN A 31 -7.53 9.25 -14.73
CA ASN A 31 -7.84 9.24 -16.15
C ASN A 31 -9.36 9.20 -16.46
N TYR A 32 -10.21 8.94 -15.48
CA TYR A 32 -11.66 9.00 -15.61
C TYR A 32 -12.29 10.28 -15.03
N LEU A 33 -11.51 11.34 -14.80
CA LEU A 33 -11.95 12.61 -14.18
C LEU A 33 -12.57 12.46 -12.79
N MET A 34 -12.22 11.39 -12.07
CA MET A 34 -12.69 11.11 -10.72
C MET A 34 -11.54 11.28 -9.73
N PRO A 35 -11.50 12.36 -8.93
CA PRO A 35 -10.44 12.51 -7.95
C PRO A 35 -10.56 11.44 -6.86
N ALA A 36 -9.42 10.88 -6.45
CA ALA A 36 -9.33 9.99 -5.32
C ALA A 36 -8.60 10.69 -4.16
N TYR A 37 -9.15 10.59 -2.97
CA TYR A 37 -8.58 11.15 -1.74
C TYR A 37 -8.13 9.99 -0.88
N VAL A 38 -6.84 9.91 -0.56
CA VAL A 38 -6.25 8.81 0.17
C VAL A 38 -5.59 9.35 1.43
N HIS A 39 -6.04 8.87 2.58
CA HIS A 39 -5.39 9.09 3.85
C HIS A 39 -4.65 7.82 4.26
N PHE A 40 -3.33 7.89 4.27
CA PHE A 40 -2.44 6.83 4.74
C PHE A 40 -1.81 7.21 6.07
N LYS A 41 -1.74 6.24 6.99
CA LYS A 41 -0.99 6.36 8.25
C LYS A 41 -0.18 5.12 8.49
N ALA A 42 1.01 5.29 9.06
CA ALA A 42 1.88 4.22 9.53
C ALA A 42 2.69 4.72 10.73
N ASP A 43 2.77 3.96 11.82
CA ASP A 43 3.43 4.37 13.07
C ASP A 43 4.57 3.43 13.53
N GLY A 44 4.96 2.48 12.66
CA GLY A 44 5.95 1.45 12.96
C GLY A 44 5.35 0.19 13.60
N THR A 45 4.11 0.24 14.10
CA THR A 45 3.38 -0.90 14.68
C THR A 45 2.11 -1.23 13.91
N GLN A 46 1.39 -0.21 13.44
CA GLN A 46 0.13 -0.30 12.72
C GLN A 46 0.14 0.62 11.50
N TYR A 47 -0.75 0.31 10.56
CA TYR A 47 -1.02 1.18 9.43
C TYR A 47 -2.52 1.22 9.11
N SER A 48 -2.93 2.25 8.37
CA SER A 48 -4.26 2.35 7.79
C SER A 48 -4.24 3.09 6.46
N VAL A 49 -5.15 2.70 5.57
CA VAL A 49 -5.49 3.41 4.32
C VAL A 49 -6.99 3.68 4.34
N ASN A 50 -7.38 4.95 4.16
CA ASN A 50 -8.76 5.34 3.82
C ASN A 50 -8.73 6.01 2.44
N ALA A 51 -9.27 5.35 1.44
CA ALA A 51 -9.32 5.85 0.07
C ALA A 51 -10.77 6.14 -0.33
N LYS A 52 -11.07 7.39 -0.65
CA LYS A 52 -12.38 7.86 -1.11
C LYS A 52 -12.31 8.21 -2.59
N ILE A 53 -13.14 7.58 -3.40
CA ILE A 53 -13.30 7.90 -4.83
C ILE A 53 -14.64 8.58 -5.01
N ASN A 54 -14.60 9.82 -5.51
CA ASN A 54 -15.80 10.60 -5.79
C ASN A 54 -16.20 10.39 -7.24
N ILE A 55 -17.23 9.57 -7.45
CA ILE A 55 -17.87 9.36 -8.75
C ILE A 55 -19.15 10.23 -8.77
N PRO A 56 -19.55 10.83 -9.90
CA PRO A 56 -20.82 11.53 -9.97
C PRO A 56 -21.96 10.65 -9.43
N LEU A 57 -22.72 11.18 -8.46
CA LEU A 57 -23.86 10.51 -7.81
C LEU A 57 -23.51 9.22 -7.03
N TYR A 58 -22.22 8.91 -6.83
CA TYR A 58 -21.80 7.66 -6.17
C TYR A 58 -20.52 7.84 -5.35
N ASN A 59 -20.57 7.46 -4.07
CA ASN A 59 -19.40 7.53 -3.18
C ASN A 59 -18.89 6.13 -2.88
N ILE A 60 -17.61 5.89 -3.17
CA ILE A 60 -16.92 4.64 -2.81
C ILE A 60 -15.81 4.96 -1.82
N ILE A 61 -15.78 4.21 -0.73
CA ILE A 61 -14.76 4.32 0.32
C ILE A 61 -14.15 2.94 0.54
N PHE A 62 -12.84 2.85 0.38
CA PHE A 62 -12.04 1.68 0.73
C PHE A 62 -11.29 1.96 2.02
N ASN A 63 -11.43 1.07 2.99
CA ASN A 63 -10.74 1.13 4.25
C ASN A 63 -9.90 -0.13 4.44
N SER A 64 -8.61 0.05 4.67
CA SER A 64 -7.68 -1.03 5.01
C SER A 64 -6.93 -0.67 6.27
N ARG A 65 -6.66 -1.67 7.12
CA ARG A 65 -5.82 -1.51 8.29
C ARG A 65 -5.09 -2.80 8.62
N GLY A 66 -4.01 -2.68 9.38
CA GLY A 66 -3.28 -3.84 9.83
C GLY A 66 -2.05 -3.51 10.65
N ALA A 67 -1.26 -4.54 10.90
CA ALA A 67 0.03 -4.42 11.57
C ALA A 67 1.11 -3.99 10.58
N GLN A 68 2.13 -3.34 11.10
CA GLN A 68 3.35 -2.98 10.39
C GLN A 68 4.52 -3.72 11.03
N THR A 69 5.36 -4.35 10.21
CA THR A 69 6.64 -4.93 10.64
C THR A 69 7.78 -4.19 9.95
N ALA A 70 9.02 -4.46 10.35
CA ALA A 70 10.23 -3.91 9.74
C ALA A 70 10.41 -4.16 8.23
N THR A 71 9.49 -4.88 7.58
CA THR A 71 9.57 -5.17 6.15
C THR A 71 8.25 -5.12 5.39
N GLN A 72 7.10 -5.06 6.08
CA GLN A 72 5.82 -5.31 5.44
C GLN A 72 4.61 -4.73 6.20
N PHE A 73 3.60 -4.33 5.44
CA PHE A 73 2.23 -4.12 5.93
C PHE A 73 1.45 -5.44 5.91
N ASN A 74 0.96 -5.88 7.07
CA ASN A 74 0.13 -7.08 7.20
C ASN A 74 -1.32 -6.66 7.40
N MET A 75 -2.12 -6.67 6.33
CA MET A 75 -3.52 -6.31 6.40
C MET A 75 -4.29 -7.29 7.28
N VAL A 76 -5.09 -6.76 8.21
CA VAL A 76 -5.98 -7.55 9.08
C VAL A 76 -7.45 -7.33 8.72
N ASN A 77 -7.77 -6.19 8.10
CA ASN A 77 -9.12 -5.85 7.70
C ASN A 77 -9.15 -4.97 6.46
N TYR A 78 -10.09 -5.27 5.57
CA TYR A 78 -10.46 -4.47 4.40
C TYR A 78 -11.98 -4.28 4.35
N GLN A 79 -12.44 -3.12 3.90
CA GLN A 79 -13.85 -2.80 3.71
C GLN A 79 -14.07 -1.90 2.48
N ASP A 80 -14.94 -2.32 1.56
CA ASP A 80 -15.53 -1.51 0.48
C ASP A 80 -16.91 -1.04 0.95
N SER A 81 -17.09 0.28 1.07
CA SER A 81 -18.38 0.90 1.38
C SER A 81 -18.85 1.78 0.24
N ARG A 82 -20.13 1.66 -0.09
CA ARG A 82 -20.77 2.36 -1.20
C ARG A 82 -21.99 3.10 -0.71
N ASN A 83 -22.02 4.41 -0.93
CA ASN A 83 -23.09 5.29 -0.42
C ASN A 83 -23.35 5.09 1.09
N GLY A 84 -22.27 4.98 1.87
CA GLY A 84 -22.33 4.80 3.33
C GLY A 84 -22.68 3.39 3.80
N LYS A 85 -22.99 2.44 2.90
CA LYS A 85 -23.31 1.06 3.25
C LYS A 85 -22.13 0.14 2.96
N VAL A 86 -21.86 -0.79 3.87
CA VAL A 86 -20.81 -1.79 3.68
C VAL A 86 -21.23 -2.74 2.56
N TYR A 87 -20.44 -2.79 1.50
CA TYR A 87 -20.71 -3.61 0.33
C TYR A 87 -19.98 -4.96 0.41
N SER A 88 -18.71 -4.94 0.79
CA SER A 88 -17.90 -6.16 0.97
C SER A 88 -16.75 -5.94 1.96
N VAL A 89 -16.30 -7.03 2.56
CA VAL A 89 -15.24 -7.02 3.60
C VAL A 89 -14.28 -8.18 3.41
N SER A 90 -13.04 -8.01 3.89
CA SER A 90 -12.13 -9.12 4.16
C SER A 90 -11.57 -8.97 5.57
N LYS A 91 -11.66 -10.01 6.40
CA LYS A 91 -11.07 -10.08 7.73
C LYS A 91 -10.02 -11.17 7.74
N ILE A 92 -8.82 -10.82 8.16
CA ILE A 92 -7.65 -11.70 8.08
C ILE A 92 -7.19 -11.98 9.51
N SER A 93 -7.22 -13.26 9.86
CA SER A 93 -6.64 -13.83 11.07
C SER A 93 -5.29 -14.49 10.73
N PRO A 94 -4.48 -14.89 11.72
CA PRO A 94 -3.17 -15.49 11.45
C PRO A 94 -3.18 -16.71 10.51
N THR A 95 -4.28 -17.46 10.47
CA THR A 95 -4.40 -18.71 9.69
C THR A 95 -5.58 -18.74 8.72
N THR A 96 -6.45 -17.73 8.73
CA THR A 96 -7.68 -17.72 7.92
C THR A 96 -8.00 -16.34 7.38
N ILE A 97 -8.78 -16.33 6.31
CA ILE A 97 -9.35 -15.12 5.72
C ILE A 97 -10.85 -15.34 5.50
N GLU A 98 -11.66 -14.44 6.06
CA GLU A 98 -13.11 -14.37 5.85
C GLU A 98 -13.40 -13.21 4.90
N TYR A 99 -14.07 -13.45 3.77
CA TYR A 99 -14.35 -12.41 2.78
C TYR A 99 -15.67 -12.64 2.04
N GLY A 100 -16.27 -11.59 1.48
CA GLY A 100 -17.49 -11.68 0.69
C GLY A 100 -18.26 -10.37 0.60
N LYS A 101 -19.34 -10.40 -0.18
CA LYS A 101 -20.32 -9.30 -0.16
C LYS A 101 -21.23 -9.46 1.05
N MET A 102 -21.53 -8.37 1.73
CA MET A 102 -22.41 -8.40 2.91
C MET A 102 -23.77 -9.04 2.62
N LYS A 103 -24.31 -8.82 1.42
CA LYS A 103 -25.61 -9.37 1.00
C LYS A 103 -25.59 -10.85 0.60
N ASP A 104 -24.44 -11.37 0.18
CA ASP A 104 -24.31 -12.74 -0.34
C ASP A 104 -23.77 -13.70 0.76
N GLY A 105 -23.36 -13.15 1.91
CA GLY A 105 -22.66 -13.88 2.97
C GLY A 105 -21.13 -13.83 2.81
N LEU A 106 -20.43 -14.26 3.85
CA LEU A 106 -18.97 -14.35 3.86
C LEU A 106 -18.53 -15.81 3.75
N LYS A 107 -17.41 -16.03 3.04
CA LYS A 107 -16.72 -17.30 2.93
C LYS A 107 -15.43 -17.23 3.75
N THR A 108 -15.10 -18.31 4.45
CA THR A 108 -13.83 -18.46 5.16
C THR A 108 -12.95 -19.47 4.45
N GLU A 109 -11.68 -19.12 4.25
CA GLU A 109 -10.66 -19.98 3.65
C GLU A 109 -9.36 -19.93 4.48
N PRO A 110 -8.50 -20.95 4.43
CA PRO A 110 -7.16 -20.88 4.99
C PRO A 110 -6.36 -19.73 4.37
N LEU A 111 -5.61 -19.00 5.19
CA LEU A 111 -4.71 -17.95 4.73
C LEU A 111 -3.40 -18.60 4.25
N THR A 112 -3.17 -18.58 2.94
CA THR A 112 -1.97 -19.19 2.32
C THR A 112 -0.98 -18.16 1.80
N LEU A 113 -1.40 -16.91 1.60
CA LEU A 113 -0.60 -15.84 1.01
C LEU A 113 -0.78 -14.52 1.78
N PRO A 114 0.28 -13.68 1.89
CA PRO A 114 0.14 -12.31 2.33
C PRO A 114 -0.94 -11.59 1.53
N THR A 115 -1.84 -10.88 2.21
CA THR A 115 -3.01 -10.26 1.57
C THR A 115 -2.93 -8.74 1.62
N PHE A 116 -3.18 -8.10 0.49
CA PHE A 116 -3.26 -6.65 0.34
C PHE A 116 -4.57 -6.25 -0.34
N ASP A 117 -5.02 -5.02 -0.17
CA ASP A 117 -5.81 -4.36 -1.21
C ASP A 117 -4.88 -3.59 -2.17
N LEU A 118 -5.44 -3.02 -3.25
CA LEU A 118 -4.64 -2.32 -4.26
C LEU A 118 -3.84 -1.14 -3.69
N PHE A 119 -4.43 -0.34 -2.79
CA PHE A 119 -3.73 0.79 -2.19
C PHE A 119 -2.66 0.33 -1.23
N THR A 120 -2.95 -0.63 -0.33
CA THR A 120 -1.92 -1.16 0.56
C THR A 120 -0.75 -1.76 -0.22
N MET A 121 -0.99 -2.45 -1.34
CA MET A 121 0.08 -2.95 -2.22
C MET A 121 0.94 -1.81 -2.78
N ALA A 122 0.32 -0.72 -3.25
CA ALA A 122 1.06 0.44 -3.76
C ALA A 122 1.87 1.15 -2.67
N PHE A 123 1.32 1.28 -1.45
CA PHE A 123 2.07 1.79 -0.30
C PHE A 123 3.17 0.84 0.14
N GLN A 124 2.96 -0.48 0.12
CA GLN A 124 3.99 -1.48 0.41
C GLN A 124 5.20 -1.31 -0.51
N LEU A 125 4.98 -1.15 -1.82
CA LEU A 125 6.05 -0.84 -2.77
C LEU A 125 6.71 0.52 -2.52
N SER A 126 5.90 1.55 -2.25
CA SER A 126 6.44 2.90 -2.07
C SER A 126 7.18 3.07 -0.74
N TYR A 127 6.81 2.32 0.28
CA TYR A 127 7.38 2.43 1.61
C TYR A 127 8.61 1.53 1.78
N TYR A 128 8.57 0.30 1.24
CA TYR A 128 9.63 -0.71 1.44
C TYR A 128 10.41 -1.09 0.19
N ASP A 129 10.06 -0.54 -0.97
CA ASP A 129 10.69 -0.85 -2.26
C ASP A 129 10.61 -2.34 -2.64
N LYS A 130 9.66 -3.08 -2.05
CA LYS A 130 9.50 -4.53 -2.25
C LYS A 130 8.09 -5.05 -2.05
N LEU A 131 7.80 -6.16 -2.72
CA LEU A 131 6.65 -7.02 -2.49
C LEU A 131 7.12 -8.44 -2.17
N PRO A 132 6.29 -9.26 -1.50
CA PRO A 132 6.50 -10.71 -1.47
C PRO A 132 6.56 -11.29 -2.89
N ASP A 133 7.36 -12.35 -3.09
CA ASP A 133 7.39 -13.10 -4.37
C ASP A 133 6.03 -13.70 -4.73
N SER A 134 5.16 -13.95 -3.74
CA SER A 134 3.78 -14.36 -3.94
C SER A 134 2.90 -13.76 -2.87
N PHE A 135 1.77 -13.21 -3.27
CA PHE A 135 0.78 -12.56 -2.41
C PHE A 135 -0.59 -12.65 -3.06
N GLN A 136 -1.63 -12.16 -2.39
CA GLN A 136 -2.95 -12.03 -2.99
C GLN A 136 -3.50 -10.63 -2.79
N ILE A 137 -4.24 -10.14 -3.78
CA ILE A 137 -5.01 -8.91 -3.67
C ILE A 137 -6.46 -9.26 -3.35
N THR A 138 -7.15 -8.44 -2.56
CA THR A 138 -8.59 -8.55 -2.36
C THR A 138 -9.29 -7.22 -2.59
N ASN A 139 -10.55 -7.31 -3.03
CA ASN A 139 -11.50 -6.19 -3.06
C ASN A 139 -12.68 -6.43 -2.11
N GLY A 140 -12.49 -7.27 -1.08
CA GLY A 140 -13.54 -7.68 -0.15
C GLY A 140 -14.44 -8.79 -0.69
N LYS A 141 -14.54 -8.99 -2.01
CA LYS A 141 -15.47 -9.97 -2.60
C LYS A 141 -14.79 -11.25 -3.03
N LYS A 142 -13.54 -11.12 -3.46
CA LYS A 142 -12.74 -12.18 -4.05
C LYS A 142 -11.29 -12.02 -3.62
N LEU A 143 -10.57 -13.13 -3.65
CA LEU A 143 -9.12 -13.18 -3.54
C LEU A 143 -8.55 -13.36 -4.94
N TYR A 144 -7.46 -12.64 -5.21
CA TYR A 144 -6.75 -12.67 -6.48
C TYR A 144 -5.30 -13.05 -6.18
N PRO A 145 -4.95 -14.35 -6.20
CA PRO A 145 -3.58 -14.80 -6.04
C PRO A 145 -2.67 -14.22 -7.13
N MET A 146 -1.51 -13.76 -6.71
CA MET A 146 -0.43 -13.23 -7.53
C MET A 146 0.82 -14.06 -7.23
N GLU A 147 1.08 -15.06 -8.06
CA GLU A 147 2.18 -16.00 -7.87
C GLU A 147 3.40 -15.60 -8.69
N ASN A 148 4.59 -15.91 -8.17
CA ASN A 148 5.88 -15.68 -8.84
C ASN A 148 6.07 -14.25 -9.36
N VAL A 149 5.62 -13.26 -8.59
CA VAL A 149 5.68 -11.84 -8.96
C VAL A 149 7.13 -11.37 -9.00
N LYS A 150 7.55 -10.91 -10.18
CA LYS A 150 8.87 -10.30 -10.39
C LYS A 150 8.72 -8.80 -10.62
N VAL A 151 9.00 -8.04 -9.56
CA VAL A 151 8.99 -6.57 -9.59
C VAL A 151 10.25 -6.08 -10.31
N LYS A 152 10.06 -5.43 -11.44
CA LYS A 152 11.11 -4.69 -12.15
C LYS A 152 11.15 -3.28 -11.58
N LYS A 153 12.27 -2.93 -10.95
CA LYS A 153 12.60 -1.58 -10.49
C LYS A 153 13.40 -0.86 -11.58
N ASN A 154 13.03 0.37 -11.88
CA ASN A 154 13.79 1.27 -12.75
C ASN A 154 13.86 2.66 -12.12
N GLU A 155 14.97 3.37 -12.33
CA GLU A 155 15.18 4.73 -11.81
C GLU A 155 15.56 5.65 -12.96
N LYS A 156 15.04 6.88 -12.95
CA LYS A 156 15.41 7.91 -13.92
C LYS A 156 15.40 9.30 -13.27
N GLN A 157 16.31 10.16 -13.71
CA GLN A 157 16.22 11.59 -13.38
C GLN A 157 15.14 12.25 -14.25
N ILE A 158 14.29 13.04 -13.61
CA ILE A 158 13.29 13.87 -14.27
C ILE A 158 13.36 15.31 -13.75
N GLU A 159 12.82 16.25 -14.51
CA GLU A 159 12.57 17.60 -14.03
C GLU A 159 11.14 17.66 -13.47
N TYR A 160 11.02 18.05 -12.19
CA TYR A 160 9.75 18.23 -11.50
C TYR A 160 9.80 19.56 -10.76
N ASN A 161 8.85 20.46 -11.00
CA ASN A 161 8.83 21.81 -10.42
C ASN A 161 10.17 22.56 -10.55
N LYS A 162 10.82 22.48 -11.73
CA LYS A 162 12.13 23.09 -12.03
C LYS A 162 13.30 22.52 -11.19
N GLN A 163 13.11 21.37 -10.56
CA GLN A 163 14.14 20.67 -9.81
C GLN A 163 14.39 19.30 -10.43
N LYS A 164 15.65 18.85 -10.41
CA LYS A 164 15.99 17.47 -10.79
C LYS A 164 15.65 16.55 -9.62
N VAL A 165 14.78 15.57 -9.86
CA VAL A 165 14.42 14.52 -8.90
C VAL A 165 14.63 13.15 -9.52
N THR A 166 14.94 12.16 -8.69
CA THR A 166 15.02 10.76 -9.14
C THR A 166 13.66 10.10 -8.94
N GLU A 167 13.01 9.75 -10.05
CA GLU A 167 11.80 8.93 -10.05
C GLU A 167 12.18 7.45 -10.01
N VAL A 168 11.53 6.69 -9.12
CA VAL A 168 11.58 5.23 -9.08
C VAL A 168 10.27 4.68 -9.60
N SER A 169 10.33 3.74 -10.54
CA SER A 169 9.18 3.01 -11.05
C SER A 169 9.30 1.52 -10.78
N TYR A 170 8.23 0.95 -10.22
CA TYR A 170 8.04 -0.48 -9.99
C TYR A 170 7.01 -1.00 -10.99
N THR A 171 7.35 -2.04 -11.74
CA THR A 171 6.43 -2.68 -12.69
C THR A 171 6.43 -4.18 -12.51
N PHE A 172 5.26 -4.79 -12.61
CA PHE A 172 5.12 -6.24 -12.63
C PHE A 172 3.84 -6.64 -13.35
N LYS A 173 3.82 -7.89 -13.81
CA LYS A 173 2.66 -8.51 -14.44
C LYS A 173 2.14 -9.65 -13.60
N THR A 174 0.83 -9.84 -13.62
CA THR A 174 0.17 -11.01 -13.02
C THR A 174 -0.99 -11.43 -13.91
N GLY A 175 -0.83 -12.56 -14.59
CA GLY A 175 -1.72 -12.94 -15.70
C GLY A 175 -1.80 -11.81 -16.74
N ASN A 176 -3.01 -11.33 -17.00
CA ASN A 176 -3.29 -10.24 -17.94
C ASN A 176 -3.30 -8.84 -17.30
N LYS A 177 -2.88 -8.73 -16.04
CA LYS A 177 -2.88 -7.47 -15.29
C LYS A 177 -1.49 -6.85 -15.31
N ASP A 178 -1.43 -5.60 -15.70
CA ASP A 178 -0.24 -4.76 -15.68
C ASP A 178 -0.35 -3.79 -14.51
N ILE A 179 0.67 -3.79 -13.64
CA ILE A 179 0.74 -2.90 -12.48
C ILE A 179 1.99 -2.04 -12.59
N MET A 180 1.83 -0.75 -12.35
CA MET A 180 2.92 0.20 -12.21
C MET A 180 2.70 1.09 -10.99
N VAL A 181 3.75 1.25 -10.19
CA VAL A 181 3.77 2.19 -9.06
C VAL A 181 5.01 3.06 -9.20
N LYS A 182 4.87 4.39 -9.05
CA LYS A 182 6.02 5.31 -9.07
C LYS A 182 6.05 6.14 -7.81
N LYS A 183 7.25 6.59 -7.42
CA LYS A 183 7.51 7.56 -6.36
C LYS A 183 8.80 8.33 -6.65
N PHE A 184 9.10 9.37 -5.87
CA PHE A 184 10.46 9.90 -5.84
C PHE A 184 11.31 9.18 -4.80
N VAL A 185 12.63 9.15 -5.01
CA VAL A 185 13.58 8.59 -4.03
C VAL A 185 13.42 9.31 -2.69
N GLY A 186 13.38 8.54 -1.60
CA GLY A 186 13.20 9.04 -0.24
C GLY A 186 11.73 9.19 0.19
N GLU A 187 10.77 9.17 -0.74
CA GLU A 187 9.35 9.19 -0.40
C GLU A 187 8.84 7.81 0.04
N GLN A 188 7.78 7.82 0.85
CA GLN A 188 7.13 6.63 1.40
C GLN A 188 5.66 6.48 0.94
N PHE A 189 5.28 7.21 -0.10
CA PHE A 189 3.93 7.19 -0.69
C PHE A 189 4.03 7.11 -2.22
N PRO A 190 3.02 6.54 -2.90
CA PRO A 190 3.02 6.45 -4.35
C PRO A 190 2.64 7.80 -4.97
N ARG A 191 3.41 8.24 -5.96
CA ARG A 191 3.08 9.37 -6.84
C ARG A 191 2.26 8.96 -8.06
N TYR A 192 2.32 7.70 -8.45
CA TYR A 192 1.53 7.16 -9.55
C TYR A 192 1.16 5.72 -9.27
N ILE A 193 -0.08 5.34 -9.59
CA ILE A 193 -0.56 3.97 -9.53
C ILE A 193 -1.32 3.69 -10.84
N LYS A 194 -0.87 2.69 -11.59
CA LYS A 194 -1.61 2.13 -12.72
C LYS A 194 -1.95 0.68 -12.45
N TYR A 195 -3.18 0.32 -12.76
CA TYR A 195 -3.72 -1.03 -12.63
C TYR A 195 -4.67 -1.33 -13.78
N SER A 196 -4.38 -2.38 -14.57
CA SER A 196 -5.29 -2.85 -15.60
C SER A 196 -6.22 -3.94 -15.08
N ARG A 197 -7.50 -3.85 -15.45
CA ARG A 197 -8.52 -4.85 -15.11
C ARG A 197 -9.63 -4.90 -16.14
N ASP A 198 -9.93 -6.11 -16.60
CA ASP A 198 -11.09 -6.40 -17.45
C ASP A 198 -11.14 -5.53 -18.74
N GLY A 199 -9.97 -5.12 -19.24
CA GLY A 199 -9.81 -4.25 -20.43
C GLY A 199 -9.68 -2.76 -20.11
N ASP A 200 -9.97 -2.34 -18.88
CA ASP A 200 -9.82 -0.96 -18.43
C ASP A 200 -8.46 -0.72 -17.79
N ASP A 201 -7.85 0.42 -18.11
CA ASP A 201 -6.68 0.95 -17.42
C ASP A 201 -7.11 2.00 -16.40
N TYR A 202 -6.84 1.76 -15.12
CA TYR A 202 -7.06 2.73 -14.06
C TYR A 202 -5.75 3.40 -13.70
N GLU A 203 -5.70 4.72 -13.77
CA GLU A 203 -4.52 5.51 -13.43
C GLU A 203 -4.87 6.53 -12.34
N LEU A 204 -3.99 6.62 -11.34
CA LEU A 204 -4.03 7.60 -10.27
C LEU A 204 -2.68 8.32 -10.25
N GLU A 205 -2.69 9.62 -10.48
CA GLU A 205 -1.51 10.47 -10.48
C GLU A 205 -1.59 11.47 -9.32
N PHE A 206 -0.51 11.58 -8.56
CA PHE A 206 -0.43 12.49 -7.42
C PHE A 206 -0.66 13.92 -7.90
N SER A 207 -1.64 14.57 -7.29
CA SER A 207 -1.95 15.97 -7.55
C SER A 207 -1.34 16.84 -6.47
N GLU A 208 -1.72 16.62 -5.22
CA GLU A 208 -1.30 17.45 -4.09
C GLU A 208 -1.53 16.74 -2.75
N PHE A 209 -0.92 17.26 -1.69
CA PHE A 209 -1.34 16.96 -0.34
C PHE A 209 -2.54 17.84 0.04
N VAL A 210 -3.49 17.28 0.77
CA VAL A 210 -4.69 18.00 1.25
C VAL A 210 -4.71 18.04 2.77
N LYS A 211 -5.54 18.92 3.33
CA LYS A 211 -5.71 19.07 4.79
C LYS A 211 -6.69 18.05 5.34
#